data_AF-A0A7V8JQM2-F1
#
_entry.id   AF-A0A7V8JQM2-F1
#
_cell.length_a   1.000
_cell.length_b   1.000
_cell.length_c   1.000
_cell.angle_alpha   90.00
_cell.angle_beta   90.00
_cell.angle_gamma   90.00
#
_symmetry.space_group_name_H-M   'P 1'
#
loop_
_entity.id
_entity.type
_entity.pdbx_description
1 polymer ?
#
loop_
_entity_poly.entity_id
_entity_poly.type
_entity_poly.pdbx_seq_one_letter_code
_entity_poly.pdbx_strand_id
1 'polypeptide(L)'
;MKDILATLAAAIILAAISAAGGYWVGHSAGAAAVAQRWDKATAQQATAAVDQSETNRRKEADHATASTQAVDRYQTAQATAAHDHAARAADALRLQRSAETRAAQYRAMSQASEAERERLASHAARLDASLADGRQVVADLRATVVDRDNRIQLLADTIRADRALTPAKADQP
;
A
#
# COMPACT_ATOMS: atom_id res chain seq x y z
N MET A 1 -28.65 -88.75 -22.80
CA MET A 1 -27.67 -87.83 -23.44
C MET A 1 -28.29 -86.51 -23.88
N LYS A 2 -29.41 -86.50 -24.62
CA LYS A 2 -30.09 -85.25 -25.03
C LYS A 2 -30.54 -84.38 -23.85
N ASP A 3 -31.07 -84.96 -22.77
CA ASP A 3 -31.53 -84.18 -21.60
C ASP A 3 -30.41 -83.55 -20.78
N ILE A 4 -29.24 -84.22 -20.74
CA ILE A 4 -28.02 -83.71 -20.06
C ILE A 4 -27.42 -82.53 -20.86
N LEU A 5 -27.44 -82.62 -22.19
CA LEU A 5 -27.00 -81.53 -23.07
C LEU A 5 -27.94 -80.32 -22.98
N ALA A 6 -29.26 -80.54 -22.88
CA ALA A 6 -30.23 -79.47 -22.72
C ALA A 6 -30.11 -78.75 -21.36
N THR A 7 -29.87 -79.49 -20.27
CA THR A 7 -29.65 -78.89 -18.94
C THR A 7 -28.33 -78.12 -18.86
N LEU A 8 -27.26 -78.61 -19.47
CA LEU A 8 -25.99 -77.87 -19.58
C LEU A 8 -26.13 -76.58 -20.40
N ALA A 9 -26.85 -76.62 -21.52
CA ALA A 9 -27.10 -75.44 -22.33
C ALA A 9 -27.92 -74.38 -21.57
N ALA A 10 -28.94 -74.81 -20.83
CA ALA A 10 -29.75 -73.90 -20.00
C ALA A 10 -28.91 -73.25 -18.88
N ALA A 11 -28.02 -74.00 -18.24
CA ALA A 11 -27.14 -73.48 -17.18
C ALA A 11 -26.15 -72.42 -17.70
N ILE A 12 -25.58 -72.62 -18.89
CA ILE A 12 -24.66 -71.66 -19.53
C ILE A 12 -25.39 -70.37 -19.90
N ILE A 13 -26.61 -70.47 -20.43
CA ILE A 13 -27.42 -69.30 -20.78
C ILE A 13 -27.79 -68.51 -19.51
N LEU A 14 -28.18 -69.20 -18.44
CA LEU A 14 -28.50 -68.55 -17.16
C LEU A 14 -27.28 -67.81 -16.60
N ALA A 15 -26.11 -68.44 -16.62
CA ALA A 15 -24.86 -67.82 -16.16
C ALA A 15 -24.46 -66.59 -16.99
N ALA A 16 -24.64 -66.63 -18.32
CA ALA A 16 -24.38 -65.51 -19.21
C ALA A 16 -25.33 -64.33 -18.95
N ILE A 17 -26.62 -64.59 -18.72
CA ILE A 17 -27.62 -63.55 -18.39
C ILE A 17 -27.30 -62.91 -17.03
N SER A 18 -26.95 -63.72 -16.02
CA SER A 18 -26.57 -63.20 -14.70
C SER A 18 -25.29 -62.35 -14.75
N ALA A 19 -24.29 -62.77 -15.53
CA ALA A 19 -23.06 -62.01 -15.72
C ALA A 19 -23.30 -60.70 -16.49
N ALA A 20 -24.09 -60.72 -17.56
CA ALA A 20 -24.45 -59.52 -18.32
C ALA A 20 -25.30 -58.54 -17.49
N GLY A 21 -26.26 -59.04 -16.71
CA GLY A 21 -27.05 -58.24 -15.79
C GLY A 21 -26.20 -57.59 -14.69
N GLY A 22 -25.28 -58.36 -14.10
CA GLY A 22 -24.32 -57.86 -13.10
C GLY A 22 -23.38 -56.79 -13.66
N TYR A 23 -22.87 -56.97 -14.87
CA TYR A 23 -22.04 -55.97 -15.55
C TYR A 23 -22.81 -54.69 -15.85
N TRP A 24 -24.05 -54.79 -16.36
CA TRP A 24 -24.86 -53.62 -16.71
C TRP A 24 -25.28 -52.82 -15.47
N VAL A 25 -25.68 -53.49 -14.40
CA VAL A 25 -25.98 -52.86 -13.09
C VAL A 25 -24.72 -52.24 -12.48
N GLY A 26 -23.59 -52.95 -12.50
CA GLY A 26 -22.32 -52.42 -11.99
C GLY A 26 -21.80 -51.21 -12.79
N HIS A 27 -21.92 -51.25 -14.12
CA HIS A 27 -21.52 -50.16 -15.00
C HIS A 27 -22.40 -48.93 -14.83
N SER A 28 -23.74 -49.11 -14.79
CA SER A 28 -24.68 -48.01 -14.57
C SER A 28 -24.57 -47.39 -13.17
N ALA A 29 -24.42 -48.22 -12.13
CA ALA A 29 -24.18 -47.74 -10.76
C ALA A 29 -22.82 -47.03 -10.63
N GLY A 30 -21.78 -47.56 -11.30
CA GLY A 30 -20.46 -46.93 -11.36
C GLY A 30 -20.47 -45.58 -12.09
N ALA A 31 -21.14 -45.51 -13.24
CA ALA A 31 -21.31 -44.27 -14.01
C ALA A 31 -22.10 -43.22 -13.21
N ALA A 32 -23.18 -43.62 -12.54
CA ALA A 32 -23.96 -42.74 -11.67
C ALA A 32 -23.14 -42.24 -10.47
N ALA A 33 -22.35 -43.11 -9.83
CA ALA A 33 -21.49 -42.72 -8.72
C ALA A 33 -20.36 -41.75 -9.15
N VAL A 34 -19.79 -41.94 -10.35
CA VAL A 34 -18.79 -41.03 -10.92
C VAL A 34 -19.43 -39.69 -11.27
N ALA A 35 -20.60 -39.70 -11.94
CA ALA A 35 -21.34 -38.48 -12.26
C ALA A 35 -21.69 -37.69 -10.99
N GLN A 36 -22.21 -38.36 -9.95
CA GLN A 36 -22.52 -37.71 -8.68
C GLN A 36 -21.28 -37.11 -8.00
N ARG A 37 -20.13 -37.79 -8.04
CA ARG A 37 -18.87 -37.26 -7.50
C ARG A 37 -18.37 -36.07 -8.32
N TRP A 38 -18.47 -36.15 -9.64
CA TRP A 38 -18.08 -35.08 -10.55
C TRP A 38 -18.95 -33.84 -10.36
N ASP A 39 -20.26 -34.00 -10.28
CA ASP A 39 -21.22 -32.90 -10.05
C ASP A 39 -20.95 -32.24 -8.70
N LYS A 40 -20.73 -33.04 -7.65
CA LYS A 40 -20.36 -32.51 -6.33
C LYS A 40 -19.04 -31.75 -6.36
N ALA A 41 -18.01 -32.28 -7.02
CA ALA A 41 -16.71 -31.62 -7.13
C ALA A 41 -16.81 -30.32 -7.95
N THR A 42 -17.58 -30.35 -9.05
CA THR A 42 -17.82 -29.18 -9.91
C THR A 42 -18.57 -28.09 -9.15
N ALA A 43 -19.62 -28.46 -8.39
CA ALA A 43 -20.34 -27.52 -7.55
C ALA A 43 -19.43 -26.91 -6.46
N GLN A 44 -18.61 -27.73 -5.80
CA GLN A 44 -17.63 -27.24 -4.80
C GLN A 44 -16.60 -26.29 -5.41
N GLN A 45 -16.07 -26.61 -6.60
CA GLN A 45 -15.14 -25.74 -7.31
C GLN A 45 -15.80 -24.43 -7.75
N ALA A 46 -17.04 -24.47 -8.23
CA ALA A 46 -17.79 -23.28 -8.60
C ALA A 46 -18.02 -22.36 -7.39
N THR A 47 -18.45 -22.91 -6.25
CA THR A 47 -18.59 -22.15 -5.00
C THR A 47 -17.26 -21.54 -4.57
N ALA A 48 -16.19 -22.34 -4.53
CA ALA A 48 -14.86 -21.85 -4.15
C ALA A 48 -14.34 -20.73 -5.08
N ALA A 49 -14.62 -20.83 -6.39
CA ALA A 49 -14.26 -19.79 -7.35
C ALA A 49 -15.04 -18.49 -7.13
N VAL A 50 -16.33 -18.57 -6.80
CA VAL A 50 -17.16 -17.41 -6.44
C VAL A 50 -16.66 -16.77 -5.15
N ASP A 51 -16.44 -17.56 -4.10
CA ASP A 51 -15.94 -17.07 -2.79
C ASP A 51 -14.58 -16.40 -2.93
N GLN A 52 -13.67 -16.99 -3.72
CA GLN A 52 -12.38 -16.40 -4.02
C GLN A 52 -12.51 -15.09 -4.80
N SER A 53 -13.42 -15.03 -5.78
CA SER A 53 -13.69 -13.82 -6.57
C SER A 53 -14.25 -12.70 -5.70
N GLU A 54 -15.19 -12.99 -4.80
CA GLU A 54 -15.73 -12.01 -3.85
C GLU A 54 -14.65 -11.52 -2.88
N THR A 55 -13.84 -12.44 -2.35
CA THR A 55 -12.73 -12.10 -1.45
C THR A 55 -11.72 -11.17 -2.15
N ASN A 56 -11.35 -11.49 -3.39
CA ASN A 56 -10.43 -10.66 -4.17
C ASN A 56 -11.03 -9.28 -4.43
N ARG A 57 -12.31 -9.18 -4.83
CA ARG A 57 -12.98 -7.89 -5.05
C ARG A 57 -13.01 -7.03 -3.78
N ARG A 58 -13.29 -7.62 -2.61
CA ARG A 58 -13.27 -6.90 -1.33
C ARG A 58 -11.87 -6.36 -1.03
N LYS A 59 -10.84 -7.20 -1.19
CA LYS A 59 -9.44 -6.77 -1.01
C LYS A 59 -9.02 -5.66 -1.98
N GLU A 60 -9.44 -5.74 -3.24
CA GLU A 60 -9.19 -4.69 -4.23
C GLU A 60 -9.86 -3.38 -3.85
N ALA A 61 -11.12 -3.42 -3.37
CA ALA A 61 -11.84 -2.24 -2.91
C ALA A 61 -11.20 -1.61 -1.65
N ASP A 62 -10.79 -2.45 -0.69
CA ASP A 62 -10.09 -2.01 0.52
C ASP A 62 -8.73 -1.40 0.18
N HIS A 63 -7.99 -2.01 -0.75
CA HIS A 63 -6.70 -1.49 -1.23
C HIS A 63 -6.86 -0.14 -1.92
N ALA A 64 -7.84 0.00 -2.83
CA ALA A 64 -8.11 1.25 -3.53
C ALA A 64 -8.47 2.37 -2.53
N THR A 65 -9.28 2.05 -1.52
CA THR A 65 -9.65 2.97 -0.45
C THR A 65 -8.43 3.39 0.38
N ALA A 66 -7.63 2.43 0.84
CA ALA A 66 -6.44 2.70 1.64
C ALA A 66 -5.40 3.52 0.87
N SER A 67 -5.20 3.21 -0.42
CA SER A 67 -4.28 3.93 -1.29
C SER A 67 -4.73 5.38 -1.50
N THR A 68 -6.02 5.60 -1.75
CA THR A 68 -6.59 6.95 -1.89
C THR A 68 -6.39 7.75 -0.61
N GLN A 69 -6.73 7.18 0.55
CA GLN A 69 -6.55 7.86 1.84
C GLN A 69 -5.08 8.18 2.15
N ALA A 70 -4.13 7.32 1.76
CA ALA A 70 -2.71 7.57 1.95
C ALA A 70 -2.25 8.79 1.14
N VAL A 71 -2.70 8.89 -0.12
CA VAL A 71 -2.42 10.04 -0.99
C VAL A 71 -3.07 11.32 -0.45
N ASP A 72 -4.33 11.27 -0.03
CA ASP A 72 -5.04 12.44 0.51
C ASP A 72 -4.37 12.99 1.78
N ARG A 73 -3.95 12.08 2.68
CA ARG A 73 -3.18 12.43 3.88
C ARG A 73 -1.85 13.09 3.50
N TYR A 74 -1.13 12.54 2.53
CA TYR A 74 0.11 13.14 2.04
C TYR A 74 -0.10 14.54 1.46
N GLN A 75 -1.12 14.74 0.63
CA GLN A 75 -1.44 16.03 0.03
C GLN A 75 -1.81 17.09 1.10
N THR A 76 -2.61 16.69 2.10
CA THR A 76 -2.98 17.56 3.22
C THR A 76 -1.76 17.98 4.05
N ALA A 77 -0.86 17.03 4.33
CA ALA A 77 0.38 17.29 5.06
C ALA A 77 1.33 18.21 4.26
N GLN A 78 1.44 18.01 2.94
CA GLN A 78 2.20 18.87 2.03
C GLN A 78 1.68 20.31 2.03
N ALA A 79 0.36 20.50 1.95
CA ALA A 79 -0.24 21.84 1.97
C ALA A 79 0.09 22.59 3.27
N THR A 80 -0.03 21.90 4.42
CA THR A 80 0.33 22.46 5.73
C THR A 80 1.82 22.82 5.81
N ALA A 81 2.69 21.91 5.35
CA ALA A 81 4.13 22.13 5.36
C ALA A 81 4.56 23.31 4.47
N ALA A 82 3.95 23.45 3.29
CA ALA A 82 4.22 24.56 2.37
C ALA A 82 3.82 25.92 2.98
N HIS A 83 2.67 25.99 3.64
CA HIS A 83 2.22 27.19 4.34
C HIS A 83 3.20 27.59 5.47
N ASP A 84 3.60 26.62 6.29
CA ASP A 84 4.55 26.86 7.39
C ASP A 84 5.93 27.29 6.90
N HIS A 85 6.42 26.72 5.80
CA HIS A 85 7.68 27.13 5.19
C HIS A 85 7.60 28.57 4.66
N ALA A 86 6.53 28.91 3.93
CA ALA A 86 6.31 30.26 3.42
C ALA A 86 6.28 31.31 4.55
N ALA A 87 5.60 31.01 5.66
CA ALA A 87 5.55 31.91 6.81
C ALA A 87 6.93 32.14 7.44
N ARG A 88 7.76 31.10 7.54
CA ARG A 88 9.14 31.20 8.08
C ARG A 88 10.08 31.95 7.15
N ALA A 89 10.01 31.68 5.85
CA ALA A 89 10.80 32.39 4.86
C ALA A 89 10.47 33.90 4.86
N ALA A 90 9.19 34.25 4.98
CA ALA A 90 8.76 35.64 5.09
C ALA A 90 9.29 36.31 6.38
N ASP A 91 9.33 35.59 7.51
CA ASP A 91 9.91 36.10 8.77
C ASP A 91 11.43 36.30 8.65
N ALA A 92 12.15 35.36 8.05
CA ALA A 92 13.60 35.48 7.82
C ALA A 92 13.93 36.73 6.98
N LEU A 93 13.21 36.96 5.88
CA LEU A 93 13.35 38.15 5.05
C LEU A 93 13.04 39.46 5.80
N ARG A 94 12.02 39.44 6.67
CA ARG A 94 11.68 40.59 7.51
C ARG A 94 12.80 40.90 8.51
N LEU A 95 13.39 39.88 9.13
CA LEU A 95 14.50 40.03 10.08
C LEU A 95 15.75 40.58 9.39
N GLN A 96 16.05 40.13 8.16
CA GLN A 96 17.13 40.66 7.35
C GLN A 96 16.97 42.17 7.10
N ARG A 97 15.80 42.62 6.64
CA ARG A 97 15.52 44.05 6.45
C ARG A 97 15.63 44.86 7.76
N SER A 98 15.21 44.27 8.88
CA SER A 98 15.34 44.89 10.20
C SER A 98 16.81 45.04 10.62
N ALA A 99 17.66 44.07 10.29
CA ALA A 99 19.11 44.15 10.53
C ALA A 99 19.76 45.31 9.78
N GLU A 100 19.44 45.47 8.50
CA GLU A 100 19.93 46.58 7.67
C GLU A 100 19.55 47.94 8.27
N THR A 101 18.32 48.04 8.77
CA THR A 101 17.82 49.25 9.47
C THR A 101 18.59 49.51 10.77
N ARG A 102 18.80 48.48 11.60
CA ARG A 102 19.57 48.61 12.85
C ARG A 102 21.01 49.03 12.59
N ALA A 103 21.64 48.51 11.54
CA ALA A 103 23.00 48.90 11.17
C ALA A 103 23.09 50.39 10.82
N ALA A 104 22.09 50.95 10.13
CA ALA A 104 22.02 52.39 9.88
C ALA A 104 21.86 53.19 11.18
N GLN A 105 21.05 52.70 12.12
CA GLN A 105 20.87 53.32 13.42
C GLN A 105 22.14 53.29 14.27
N TYR A 106 22.87 52.17 14.29
CA TYR A 106 24.16 52.06 14.99
C TYR A 106 25.21 53.02 14.44
N ARG A 107 25.22 53.28 13.12
CA ARG A 107 26.07 54.33 12.53
C ARG A 107 25.73 55.71 13.09
N ALA A 108 24.44 56.04 13.20
CA ALA A 108 23.98 57.33 13.68
C ALA A 108 24.24 57.55 15.19
N MET A 109 24.18 56.48 16.01
CA MET A 109 24.31 56.58 17.47
C MET A 109 25.75 56.50 18.01
N SER A 110 26.71 56.03 17.21
CA SER A 110 28.07 55.81 17.71
C SER A 110 28.85 57.12 17.88
N GLN A 111 29.47 57.30 19.05
CA GLN A 111 30.30 58.46 19.41
C GLN A 111 31.77 58.32 18.94
N ALA A 112 32.10 57.26 18.19
CA ALA A 112 33.45 57.00 17.73
C ALA A 112 33.83 57.85 16.48
N SER A 113 35.10 57.82 16.09
CA SER A 113 35.54 58.42 14.82
C SER A 113 34.80 57.75 13.64
N GLU A 114 34.64 58.48 12.54
CA GLU A 114 33.83 58.02 11.40
C GLU A 114 34.18 56.61 10.92
N ALA A 115 35.47 56.30 10.80
CA ALA A 115 35.97 54.99 10.41
C ALA A 115 35.62 53.88 11.42
N GLU A 116 35.68 54.18 12.72
CA GLU A 116 35.37 53.20 13.77
C GLU A 116 33.84 52.96 13.86
N ARG A 117 33.02 53.99 13.62
CA ARG A 117 31.55 53.85 13.51
C ARG A 117 31.17 52.95 12.35
N GLU A 118 31.81 53.15 11.19
CA GLU A 118 31.54 52.36 9.99
C GLU A 118 31.94 50.90 10.20
N ARG A 119 33.11 50.64 10.80
CA ARG A 119 33.56 49.28 11.15
C ARG A 119 32.61 48.58 12.11
N LEU A 120 32.20 49.24 13.20
CA LEU A 120 31.30 48.67 14.20
C LEU A 120 29.93 48.33 13.59
N ALA A 121 29.36 49.26 12.82
CA ALA A 121 28.07 49.04 12.18
C ALA A 121 28.13 47.96 11.10
N SER A 122 29.20 47.91 10.32
CA SER A 122 29.41 46.87 9.30
C SER A 122 29.58 45.50 9.96
N HIS A 123 30.30 45.42 11.08
CA HIS A 123 30.43 44.17 11.83
C HIS A 123 29.08 43.71 12.40
N ALA A 124 28.31 44.60 13.02
CA ALA A 124 26.97 44.29 13.52
C ALA A 124 26.03 43.84 12.39
N ALA A 125 26.07 44.53 11.24
CA ALA A 125 25.29 44.16 10.06
C ALA A 125 25.65 42.75 9.55
N ARG A 126 26.94 42.41 9.51
CA ARG A 126 27.41 41.08 9.09
C ARG A 126 26.98 39.99 10.06
N LEU A 127 27.00 40.25 11.36
CA LEU A 127 26.52 39.30 12.37
C LEU A 127 25.01 39.08 12.24
N ASP A 128 24.24 40.16 12.10
CA ASP A 128 22.79 40.04 11.95
C ASP A 128 22.41 39.35 10.62
N ALA A 129 23.14 39.62 9.54
CA ALA A 129 22.96 38.95 8.26
C ALA A 129 23.26 37.44 8.37
N SER A 130 24.36 37.04 9.03
CA SER A 130 24.67 35.61 9.20
C SER A 130 23.62 34.88 10.06
N LEU A 131 23.02 35.57 11.05
CA LEU A 131 21.91 35.04 11.83
C LEU A 131 20.63 34.90 11.00
N ALA A 132 20.35 35.84 10.10
CA ALA A 132 19.21 35.75 9.18
C ALA A 132 19.40 34.59 8.18
N ASP A 133 20.59 34.48 7.57
CA ASP A 133 20.95 33.39 6.68
C ASP A 133 20.88 32.03 7.40
N GLY A 134 21.39 31.95 8.63
CA GLY A 134 21.30 30.74 9.45
C GLY A 134 19.85 30.32 9.72
N ARG A 135 18.95 31.28 9.99
CA ARG A 135 17.51 30.99 10.15
C ARG A 135 16.88 30.50 8.85
N GLN A 136 17.25 31.09 7.72
CA GLN A 136 16.78 30.64 6.40
C GLN A 136 17.21 29.20 6.12
N VAL A 137 18.50 28.87 6.32
CA VAL A 137 19.02 27.51 6.14
C VAL A 137 18.30 26.50 7.05
N VAL A 138 18.05 26.85 8.31
CA VAL A 138 17.30 25.99 9.24
C VAL A 138 15.84 25.82 8.79
N ALA A 139 15.20 26.86 8.26
CA ALA A 139 13.86 26.76 7.71
C ALA A 139 13.80 25.83 6.50
N ASP A 140 14.76 25.93 5.59
CA ASP A 140 14.86 25.09 4.38
C ASP A 140 15.19 23.63 4.73
N LEU A 141 16.10 23.41 5.69
CA LEU A 141 16.39 22.07 6.20
C LEU A 141 15.15 21.46 6.85
N ARG A 142 14.42 22.22 7.67
CA ARG A 142 13.16 21.74 8.26
C ARG A 142 12.15 21.37 7.19
N ALA A 143 11.96 22.19 6.16
CA ALA A 143 11.05 21.87 5.06
C ALA A 143 11.46 20.57 4.35
N THR A 144 12.76 20.38 4.13
CA THR A 144 13.29 19.14 3.54
C THR A 144 13.02 17.91 4.42
N VAL A 145 13.22 18.02 5.73
CA VAL A 145 12.95 16.92 6.68
C VAL A 145 11.45 16.59 6.70
N VAL A 146 10.58 17.61 6.78
CA VAL A 146 9.13 17.43 6.77
C VAL A 146 8.65 16.76 5.47
N ASP A 147 9.16 17.18 4.30
CA ASP A 147 8.83 16.51 3.02
C ASP A 147 9.27 15.05 3.02
N ARG A 148 10.48 14.76 3.50
CA ARG A 148 10.98 13.38 3.60
C ARG A 148 10.13 12.52 4.53
N ASP A 149 9.78 13.02 5.71
CA ASP A 149 8.94 12.29 6.66
C ASP A 149 7.56 12.01 6.07
N ASN A 150 6.96 13.00 5.39
CA ASN A 150 5.68 12.83 4.70
C ASN A 150 5.76 11.78 3.59
N ARG A 151 6.85 11.75 2.81
CA ARG A 151 7.07 10.73 1.77
C ARG A 151 7.30 9.34 2.35
N ILE A 152 8.05 9.23 3.44
CA ILE A 152 8.26 7.96 4.14
C ILE A 152 6.93 7.43 4.66
N GLN A 153 6.08 8.29 5.23
CA GLN A 153 4.76 7.91 5.70
C GLN A 153 3.87 7.43 4.54
N LEU A 154 3.86 8.15 3.40
CA LEU A 154 3.14 7.73 2.21
C LEU A 154 3.60 6.34 1.75
N LEU A 155 4.91 6.12 1.63
CA LEU A 155 5.48 4.84 1.23
C LEU A 155 5.10 3.72 2.19
N ALA A 156 5.18 3.97 3.51
CA ALA A 156 4.80 3.00 4.52
C ALA A 156 3.32 2.61 4.43
N ASP A 157 2.45 3.59 4.17
CA ASP A 157 1.01 3.36 4.02
C ASP A 157 0.70 2.59 2.73
N THR A 158 1.35 2.93 1.61
CA THR A 158 1.24 2.18 0.35
C THR A 158 1.70 0.73 0.52
N ILE A 159 2.87 0.49 1.14
CA ILE A 159 3.36 -0.87 1.41
C ILE A 159 2.38 -1.64 2.29
N ARG A 160 1.76 -0.98 3.28
CA ARG A 160 0.75 -1.63 4.15
C ARG A 160 -0.50 -2.01 3.34
N ALA A 161 -0.96 -1.14 2.45
CA ALA A 161 -2.08 -1.43 1.55
C ALA A 161 -1.74 -2.63 0.64
N ASP A 162 -0.56 -2.63 0.02
CA ASP A 162 -0.12 -3.70 -0.88
C ASP A 162 -0.02 -5.05 -0.13
N ARG A 163 0.54 -5.06 1.09
CA ARG A 163 0.61 -6.28 1.91
C ARG A 163 -0.76 -6.82 2.32
N ALA A 164 -1.80 -6.00 2.36
CA ALA A 164 -3.15 -6.47 2.62
C ALA A 164 -3.73 -7.29 1.45
N LEU A 165 -3.24 -7.07 0.22
CA LEU A 165 -3.60 -7.89 -0.95
C LEU A 165 -3.00 -9.30 -0.84
N THR A 166 -1.75 -9.38 -0.40
CA THR A 166 -1.00 -10.64 -0.26
C THR A 166 -0.67 -10.90 1.20
N PRO A 167 -1.53 -11.60 1.97
CA PRO A 167 -1.12 -12.04 3.30
C PRO A 167 0.16 -12.86 3.18
N ALA A 168 1.13 -12.61 4.07
CA ALA A 168 2.35 -13.41 4.16
C ALA A 168 1.94 -14.88 4.18
N LYS A 169 2.57 -15.67 3.31
CA LYS A 169 2.30 -17.11 3.12
C LYS A 169 2.10 -17.75 4.50
N ALA A 170 0.85 -18.06 4.86
CA ALA A 170 0.58 -18.83 6.06
C ALA A 170 1.28 -20.16 5.83
N ASP A 171 2.19 -20.53 6.73
CA ASP A 171 2.80 -21.85 6.73
C ASP A 171 1.67 -22.87 6.64
N GLN A 172 1.60 -23.53 5.48
CA GLN A 172 0.71 -24.66 5.26
C GLN A 172 1.25 -25.80 6.12
N PRO A 173 0.41 -26.49 6.91
CA PRO A 173 0.85 -27.63 7.72
C PRO A 173 1.38 -28.77 6.85
#